data_AF-A0A948D4A7-F1
#
_entry.id   AF-A0A948D4A7-F1
#
_cell.length_a   1.000
_cell.length_b   1.000
_cell.length_c   1.000
_cell.angle_alpha   90.00
_cell.angle_beta   90.00
_cell.angle_gamma   90.00
#
_symmetry.space_group_name_H-M   'P 1'
#
loop_
_entity.id
_entity.type
_entity.pdbx_description
1 polymer ?
#
loop_
_entity_poly.entity_id
_entity_poly.type
_entity_poly.pdbx_seq_one_letter_code
_entity_poly.pdbx_strand_id
1 'polypeptide(L)'
;MRLYQLLRKQAMPLTFAISLIGMLGSLYYSEILHEPPCILCWYQRIALYPVVLISAIAFWTNDKNARRYIIGLCGIGALIGVYHNLLYYG
;
A
#
# COMPACT_ATOMS: atom_id res chain seq x y z
N MET A 1 -3.92 -25.86 10.20
CA MET A 1 -3.54 -25.83 8.76
C MET A 1 -4.58 -25.22 7.82
N ARG A 2 -5.91 -25.44 7.99
CA ARG A 2 -6.97 -24.81 7.14
C ARG A 2 -7.01 -23.27 7.19
N LEU A 3 -6.78 -22.67 8.37
CA LEU A 3 -6.80 -21.21 8.54
C LEU A 3 -5.75 -20.51 7.66
N TYR A 4 -4.54 -21.07 7.57
CA TYR A 4 -3.46 -20.53 6.74
C TYR A 4 -3.78 -20.57 5.24
N GLN A 5 -4.47 -21.61 4.79
CA GLN A 5 -4.88 -21.74 3.39
C GLN A 5 -6.00 -20.74 3.03
N LEU A 6 -6.95 -20.50 3.94
CA LEU A 6 -7.99 -19.48 3.77
C LEU A 6 -7.39 -18.07 3.72
N LEU A 7 -6.48 -17.76 4.66
CA LEU A 7 -5.74 -16.48 4.68
C LEU A 7 -4.96 -16.27 3.39
N ARG A 8 -4.27 -17.32 2.89
CA ARG A 8 -3.50 -17.23 1.64
C ARG A 8 -4.39 -17.00 0.41
N LYS A 9 -5.61 -17.53 0.41
CA LYS A 9 -6.58 -17.34 -0.69
C LYS A 9 -7.13 -15.91 -0.72
N GLN A 10 -7.32 -15.29 0.45
CA GLN A 10 -7.86 -13.93 0.56
C GLN A 10 -6.80 -12.82 0.58
N ALA A 11 -5.51 -13.17 0.77
CA ALA A 11 -4.44 -12.19 0.94
C ALA A 11 -4.28 -11.22 -0.26
N MET A 12 -4.28 -11.73 -1.49
CA MET A 12 -4.12 -10.89 -2.69
C MET A 12 -5.29 -9.91 -2.91
N PRO A 13 -6.56 -10.34 -2.90
CA PRO A 13 -7.68 -9.40 -3.06
C PRO A 13 -7.77 -8.39 -1.91
N LEU A 14 -7.44 -8.77 -0.66
CA LEU A 14 -7.36 -7.83 0.46
C LEU A 14 -6.26 -6.78 0.25
N THR A 15 -5.07 -7.21 -0.18
CA THR A 15 -3.95 -6.31 -0.43
C THR A 15 -4.31 -5.29 -1.52
N PHE A 16 -4.95 -5.75 -2.60
CA PHE A 16 -5.45 -4.87 -3.65
C PHE A 16 -6.47 -3.87 -3.12
N ALA A 17 -7.52 -4.34 -2.42
CA ALA A 17 -8.56 -3.46 -1.87
C ALA A 17 -7.99 -2.40 -0.91
N ILE A 18 -7.11 -2.80 0.01
CA ILE A 18 -6.49 -1.89 0.98
C ILE A 18 -5.60 -0.85 0.26
N SER A 19 -4.76 -1.30 -0.67
CA SER A 19 -3.88 -0.39 -1.41
C SER A 19 -4.68 0.60 -2.29
N LEU A 20 -5.78 0.15 -2.89
CA LEU A 20 -6.69 0.98 -3.68
C LEU A 20 -7.38 2.04 -2.81
N ILE A 21 -7.91 1.64 -1.65
CA ILE A 21 -8.52 2.58 -0.69
C ILE A 21 -7.48 3.61 -0.22
N GLY A 22 -6.25 3.18 0.08
CA GLY A 22 -5.17 4.08 0.46
C GLY A 22 -4.79 5.08 -0.64
N MET A 23 -4.71 4.62 -1.89
CA MET A 23 -4.44 5.49 -3.05
C MET A 23 -5.59 6.50 -3.26
N LEU A 24 -6.84 6.03 -3.23
CA LEU A 24 -8.02 6.88 -3.42
C LEU A 24 -8.16 7.90 -2.29
N GLY A 25 -8.00 7.47 -1.03
CA GLY A 25 -8.02 8.37 0.13
C GLY A 25 -6.94 9.43 0.01
N SER A 26 -5.72 9.02 -0.35
CA SER A 26 -4.63 9.96 -0.61
C SER A 26 -4.94 10.97 -1.71
N LEU A 27 -5.58 10.53 -2.80
CA LEU A 27 -5.96 11.42 -3.92
C LEU A 27 -7.09 12.37 -3.50
N TYR A 28 -8.05 11.88 -2.71
CA TYR A 28 -9.17 12.65 -2.20
C TYR A 28 -8.73 13.85 -1.37
N TYR A 29 -7.77 13.66 -0.47
CA TYR A 29 -7.18 14.76 0.30
C TYR A 29 -6.50 15.81 -0.58
N SER A 30 -5.86 15.38 -1.68
CA SER A 30 -5.13 16.27 -2.58
C SER A 30 -6.04 17.09 -3.49
N GLU A 31 -7.03 16.44 -4.10
CA GLU A 31 -7.84 17.00 -5.19
C GLU A 31 -9.15 17.61 -4.69
N ILE A 32 -9.77 17.04 -3.65
CA ILE A 32 -11.08 17.50 -3.16
C ILE A 32 -10.91 18.45 -1.98
N LEU A 33 -10.03 18.12 -1.02
CA LEU A 33 -9.76 19.00 0.11
C LEU A 33 -8.71 20.08 -0.20
N HIS A 34 -8.04 20.00 -1.35
CA HIS A 34 -6.97 20.91 -1.76
C HIS A 34 -5.84 21.08 -0.73
N GLU A 35 -5.65 20.07 0.13
CA GLU A 35 -4.58 20.05 1.12
C GLU A 35 -3.28 19.57 0.45
N PRO A 36 -2.24 20.43 0.36
CA PRO A 36 -1.00 20.04 -0.29
C PRO A 36 -0.31 18.92 0.49
N PRO A 37 0.09 17.81 -0.16
CA PRO A 37 0.78 16.73 0.54
C PRO A 37 2.15 17.18 1.01
N CYS A 38 2.53 16.74 2.21
CA CYS A 38 3.88 16.91 2.71
C CYS A 38 4.90 16.10 1.87
N ILE A 39 6.18 16.50 1.90
CA ILE A 39 7.25 15.82 1.15
C ILE A 39 7.35 14.33 1.55
N LEU A 40 7.25 14.01 2.84
CA LEU A 40 7.24 12.62 3.33
C LEU A 40 6.04 11.81 2.84
N CYS A 41 4.87 12.45 2.79
CA CYS A 41 3.61 11.89 2.31
C CYS A 41 3.74 11.55 0.82
N TRP A 42 4.45 12.38 0.06
CA TRP A 42 4.76 12.15 -1.34
C TRP A 42 5.65 10.91 -1.54
N TYR A 43 6.65 10.70 -0.67
CA TYR A 43 7.46 9.47 -0.67
C TYR A 43 6.63 8.22 -0.33
N GLN A 44 5.65 8.31 0.58
CA GLN A 44 4.70 7.22 0.83
C GLN A 44 3.82 6.91 -0.40
N ARG A 45 3.37 7.93 -1.15
CA ARG A 45 2.61 7.74 -2.41
C ARG A 45 3.43 6.97 -3.45
N ILE A 46 4.72 7.31 -3.61
CA ILE A 46 5.62 6.61 -4.54
C ILE A 46 5.74 5.12 -4.19
N ALA A 47 5.76 4.77 -2.90
CA ALA A 47 5.78 3.38 -2.47
C ALA A 47 4.43 2.66 -2.66
N LEU A 48 3.31 3.38 -2.44
CA LEU A 48 1.96 2.81 -2.44
C LEU A 48 1.39 2.57 -3.85
N TYR A 49 1.56 3.51 -4.78
CA TYR A 49 0.92 3.43 -6.11
C TYR A 49 1.38 2.21 -6.94
N PRO A 50 2.67 1.84 -6.95
CA PRO A 50 3.11 0.61 -7.60
C PRO A 50 2.51 -0.65 -6.97
N VAL A 51 2.26 -0.65 -5.66
CA VAL A 51 1.64 -1.79 -4.96
C VAL A 51 0.21 -2.02 -5.46
N VAL A 52 -0.55 -0.96 -5.78
CA VAL A 52 -1.90 -1.08 -6.36
C VAL A 52 -1.84 -1.80 -7.71
N LEU A 53 -0.92 -1.39 -8.59
CA LEU A 53 -0.74 -2.01 -9.90
C LEU A 53 -0.25 -3.46 -9.79
N ILE A 54 0.77 -3.72 -8.97
CA ILE A 54 1.35 -5.05 -8.81
C ILE A 54 0.33 -6.01 -8.18
N SER A 55 -0.45 -5.56 -7.20
CA SER A 55 -1.48 -6.40 -6.57
C SER A 55 -2.68 -6.65 -7.48
N ALA A 56 -3.09 -5.69 -8.33
CA ALA A 56 -4.09 -5.89 -9.37
C ALA A 56 -3.66 -6.96 -10.39
N ILE A 57 -2.42 -6.83 -10.90
CA ILE A 57 -1.87 -7.78 -11.86
C ILE A 57 -1.74 -9.16 -11.22
N ALA A 58 -1.19 -9.24 -10.00
CA ALA A 58 -1.02 -10.50 -9.28
C ALA A 58 -2.36 -11.20 -8.97
N PHE A 59 -3.42 -10.42 -8.74
CA PHE A 59 -4.77 -10.95 -8.57
C PHE A 59 -5.28 -11.62 -9.86
N TRP A 60 -5.01 -11.01 -11.03
CA TRP A 60 -5.43 -11.56 -12.32
C TRP A 60 -4.55 -12.73 -12.79
N THR A 61 -3.23 -12.66 -12.60
CA THR A 61 -2.27 -13.65 -13.10
C THR A 61 -1.97 -14.77 -12.10
N ASN A 62 -2.47 -14.69 -10.85
CA ASN A 62 -2.14 -15.59 -9.75
C ASN A 62 -0.61 -15.75 -9.50
N ASP A 63 0.16 -14.73 -9.86
CA ASP A 63 1.62 -14.79 -9.77
C ASP A 63 2.09 -14.69 -8.32
N LYS A 64 2.77 -15.74 -7.84
CA LYS A 64 3.26 -15.85 -6.46
C LYS A 64 4.50 -15.00 -6.22
N ASN A 65 5.23 -14.62 -7.29
CA ASN A 65 6.45 -13.81 -7.17
C ASN A 65 6.15 -12.35 -6.85
N ALA A 66 4.97 -11.85 -7.26
CA ALA A 66 4.51 -10.50 -6.97
C ALA A 66 4.54 -10.15 -5.47
N ARG A 67 4.30 -11.15 -4.60
CA ARG A 67 4.32 -10.98 -3.15
C ARG A 67 5.66 -10.45 -2.62
N ARG A 68 6.79 -10.84 -3.23
CA ARG A 68 8.12 -10.38 -2.80
C ARG A 68 8.30 -8.88 -3.03
N TYR A 69 7.87 -8.40 -4.20
CA TYR A 69 7.92 -6.98 -4.55
C TYR A 69 7.00 -6.14 -3.67
N ILE A 70 5.77 -6.62 -3.42
CA ILE A 70 4.80 -5.97 -2.55
C ILE A 70 5.37 -5.81 -1.13
N ILE A 71 5.94 -6.86 -0.56
CA ILE A 71 6.51 -6.80 0.80
C ILE A 71 7.65 -5.78 0.89
N GLY A 72 8.54 -5.73 -0.12
CA GLY A 72 9.63 -4.75 -0.15
C GLY A 72 9.12 -3.32 -0.19
N LEU A 73 8.17 -3.02 -1.08
CA LEU A 73 7.56 -1.69 -1.20
C LEU A 73 6.78 -1.29 0.05
N CYS A 74 5.99 -2.20 0.62
CA CYS A 74 5.29 -1.98 1.88
C CYS A 74 6.27 -1.70 3.04
N GLY A 75 7.42 -2.38 3.07
CA GLY A 75 8.46 -2.13 4.07
C GLY A 75 9.00 -0.70 4.01
N ILE A 76 9.29 -0.20 2.80
CA ILE A 76 9.73 1.19 2.61
C ILE A 76 8.65 2.18 3.04
N GLY A 77 7.41 1.98 2.61
CA GLY A 77 6.28 2.83 3.01
C GLY A 77 6.03 2.85 4.53
N ALA A 78 6.20 1.69 5.18
CA ALA A 78 6.07 1.56 6.63
C ALA A 78 7.19 2.30 7.37
N LEU A 79 8.45 2.18 6.92
CA LEU A 79 9.57 2.92 7.52
C LEU A 79 9.36 4.43 7.44
N ILE A 80 8.92 4.94 6.29
CA ILE A 80 8.61 6.37 6.12
C ILE A 80 7.46 6.78 7.04
N GLY A 81 6.45 5.92 7.21
CA GLY A 81 5.31 6.18 8.10
C GLY A 81 5.70 6.23 9.58
N VAL A 82 6.56 5.31 10.02
CA VAL A 82 7.11 5.33 11.38
C VAL A 82 7.92 6.60 11.62
N TYR A 83 8.77 6.98 10.66
CA TYR A 83 9.55 8.21 10.75
C TYR A 83 8.66 9.46 10.80
N HIS A 84 7.61 9.53 9.98
CA HIS A 84 6.66 10.63 10.01
C HIS A 84 5.96 10.70 11.37
N ASN A 85 5.46 9.57 11.89
CA ASN A 85 4.79 9.54 13.19
C ASN A 85 5.72 9.99 14.33
N LEU A 86 6.99 9.55 14.29
CA LEU A 86 8.00 9.98 15.25
C LEU A 86 8.28 11.49 15.17
N LEU A 87 8.29 12.08 13.97
CA LEU A 87 8.49 13.52 13.81
C LEU A 87 7.27 14.36 14.23
N TYR A 88 6.06 13.78 14.15
CA TYR A 88 4.83 14.47 14.53
C TYR A 88 4.57 14.43 16.04
N TYR A 89 4.88 13.31 16.69
CA TYR A 89 4.64 13.09 18.13
C TYR A 89 5.88 13.29 19.02
N GLY A 90 7.09 13.27 18.45
CA GLY A 90 8.34 13.52 19.15
C GLY A 90 8.75 14.98 19.07
#